data_AF-A0A8J3ITT5-F1
#
_entry.id   AF-A0A8J3ITT5-F1
#
_cell.length_a   1.000
_cell.length_b   1.000
_cell.length_c   1.000
_cell.angle_alpha   90.00
_cell.angle_beta   90.00
_cell.angle_gamma   90.00
#
_symmetry.space_group_name_H-M   'P 1'
#
loop_
_entity.id
_entity.type
_entity.pdbx_description
1 polymer ?
#
loop_
_entity_poly.entity_id
_entity_poly.type
_entity_poly.pdbx_seq_one_letter_code
_entity_poly.pdbx_strand_id
1 'polypeptide(L)'
;MPRKNPSRTWADLEGKIAPQVLHAPKTGGDPEGSGERPVVHERVVGYLYYHVSGKPWMNHLALVAAVLTARNRDVNTVRSTLVILHARFTELFAALQMETMSEWDADTHMRAYLLGEILPEATDWARARFWKEYSGASMQLHSWLQSLPAEKRSRYQPFVLLPVAPWVVEGLTKRDEVEQEQRQHRKTETDAVVPRFSALRVESHFRFNKMARLYQAYQQALRQVASDHSNLPLNFSYDEGSPAQERFHLRIWDRRTFVLGHADLYMWTTVTSAQKGIQAFSEERNSLFLEFVNDGSYTL
;
A
#
# COMPACT_ATOMS: atom_id res chain seq x y z
N MET A 1 -11.34 9.73 -12.26
CA MET A 1 -10.15 8.99 -12.74
C MET A 1 -8.95 9.37 -11.88
N PRO A 2 -8.22 8.43 -11.27
CA PRO A 2 -7.04 8.77 -10.50
C PRO A 2 -5.92 9.19 -11.46
N ARG A 3 -5.37 10.39 -11.26
CA ARG A 3 -4.19 10.87 -12.00
C ARG A 3 -3.02 9.93 -11.71
N LYS A 4 -2.62 9.10 -12.68
CA LYS A 4 -1.31 8.43 -12.65
C LYS A 4 -0.26 9.53 -12.63
N ASN A 5 0.41 9.72 -11.49
CA ASN A 5 1.62 10.53 -11.47
C ASN A 5 2.60 9.96 -12.50
N PRO A 6 3.29 10.79 -13.28
CA PRO A 6 4.27 10.31 -14.23
C PRO A 6 5.31 9.47 -13.51
N SER A 7 5.59 8.30 -14.11
CA SER A 7 6.66 7.38 -13.71
C SER A 7 7.98 8.15 -13.65
N ARG A 8 8.60 8.21 -12.46
CA ARG A 8 9.90 8.87 -12.25
C ARG A 8 11.01 7.83 -12.32
N THR A 9 12.09 8.18 -12.99
CA THR A 9 13.27 7.36 -13.21
C THR A 9 14.46 7.86 -12.39
N TRP A 10 15.48 7.04 -12.20
CA TRP A 10 16.69 7.44 -11.46
C TRP A 10 17.33 8.73 -11.99
N ALA A 11 17.27 8.94 -13.32
CA ALA A 11 17.76 10.15 -13.97
C ALA A 11 17.01 11.43 -13.56
N ASP A 12 15.74 11.34 -13.14
CA ASP A 12 14.98 12.50 -12.64
C ASP A 12 15.55 13.10 -11.34
N LEU A 13 16.50 12.43 -10.68
CA LEU A 13 17.20 12.95 -9.51
C LEU A 13 18.44 13.80 -9.89
N GLU A 14 18.77 13.93 -11.16
CA GLU A 14 19.84 14.82 -11.63
C GLU A 14 19.61 16.26 -11.16
N GLY A 15 20.68 16.90 -10.68
CA GLY A 15 20.61 18.24 -10.05
C GLY A 15 19.99 18.27 -8.65
N LYS A 16 19.39 17.17 -8.16
CA LYS A 16 18.88 17.04 -6.78
C LYS A 16 19.80 16.24 -5.87
N ILE A 17 20.59 15.34 -6.44
CA ILE A 17 21.62 14.58 -5.74
C ILE A 17 22.98 14.86 -6.34
N ALA A 18 24.03 14.62 -5.56
CA ALA A 18 25.41 14.75 -6.00
C ALA A 18 25.66 13.82 -7.20
N PRO A 19 26.36 14.27 -8.27
CA PRO A 19 26.66 13.45 -9.45
C PRO A 19 27.38 12.15 -9.10
N GLN A 20 28.19 12.17 -8.04
CA GLN A 20 28.84 11.00 -7.48
C GLN A 20 27.81 9.93 -7.09
N VAL A 21 26.76 10.32 -6.37
CA VAL A 21 25.72 9.39 -5.90
C VAL A 21 24.84 8.92 -7.06
N LEU A 22 24.53 9.81 -8.01
CA LEU A 22 23.77 9.44 -9.21
C LEU A 22 24.47 8.34 -10.01
N HIS A 23 25.80 8.44 -10.11
CA HIS A 23 26.67 7.54 -10.87
C HIS A 23 27.49 6.58 -9.98
N ALA A 24 26.92 6.17 -8.85
CA ALA A 24 27.62 5.35 -7.88
C ALA A 24 28.05 4.00 -8.50
N PRO A 25 29.36 3.62 -8.43
CA PRO A 25 29.85 2.37 -8.95
C PRO A 25 29.13 1.19 -8.33
N LYS A 26 29.06 0.09 -9.08
CA LYS A 26 28.40 -1.13 -8.64
C LYS A 26 26.91 -0.94 -8.29
N THR A 27 26.23 0.04 -8.90
CA THR A 27 24.78 0.24 -8.78
C THR A 27 24.14 0.34 -10.16
N GLY A 28 22.80 0.44 -10.23
CA GLY A 28 22.10 0.68 -11.51
C GLY A 28 22.41 2.04 -12.15
N GLY A 29 23.08 2.96 -11.44
CA GLY A 29 23.56 4.23 -11.98
C GLY A 29 25.02 4.20 -12.47
N ASP A 30 25.71 3.07 -12.33
CA ASP A 30 27.13 2.93 -12.67
C ASP A 30 27.37 3.05 -14.19
N PRO A 31 28.06 4.10 -14.68
CA PRO A 31 28.32 4.28 -16.09
C PRO A 31 29.35 3.27 -16.65
N GLU A 32 30.17 2.66 -15.77
CA GLU A 32 31.17 1.64 -16.14
C GLU A 32 30.60 0.22 -16.04
N GLY A 33 29.35 0.06 -15.60
CA GLY A 33 28.72 -1.24 -15.38
C GLY A 33 28.22 -1.91 -16.66
N SER A 34 28.15 -3.25 -16.65
CA SER A 34 27.64 -4.09 -17.76
C SER A 34 26.14 -3.91 -18.07
N GLY A 35 25.43 -2.99 -17.41
CA GLY A 35 23.98 -2.81 -17.52
C GLY A 35 23.13 -3.89 -16.83
N GLU A 36 23.73 -4.92 -16.24
CA GLU A 36 23.02 -6.05 -15.61
C GLU A 36 22.45 -5.74 -14.22
N ARG A 37 22.75 -4.56 -13.66
CA ARG A 37 22.33 -4.21 -12.30
C ARG A 37 20.92 -3.62 -12.29
N PRO A 38 20.08 -3.99 -11.32
CA PRO A 38 18.74 -3.44 -11.22
C PRO A 38 18.78 -1.93 -10.98
N VAL A 39 17.94 -1.22 -11.73
CA VAL A 39 17.71 0.22 -11.57
C VAL A 39 16.76 0.45 -10.40
N VAL A 40 16.95 1.57 -9.69
CA VAL A 40 16.07 1.96 -8.57
C VAL A 40 14.65 2.15 -9.06
N HIS A 41 13.73 1.39 -8.48
CA HIS A 41 12.32 1.36 -8.89
C HIS A 41 11.63 2.71 -8.71
N GLU A 42 10.72 3.07 -9.63
CA GLU A 42 10.03 4.38 -9.69
C GLU A 42 9.36 4.82 -8.37
N ARG A 43 8.82 3.88 -7.59
CA ARG A 43 8.23 4.16 -6.26
C ARG A 43 9.24 4.69 -5.25
N VAL A 44 10.47 4.19 -5.31
CA VAL A 44 11.58 4.62 -4.45
C VAL A 44 12.08 5.98 -4.93
N VAL A 45 12.27 6.14 -6.24
CA VAL A 45 12.66 7.41 -6.87
C VAL A 45 11.64 8.51 -6.55
N GLY A 46 10.35 8.23 -6.76
CA GLY A 46 9.27 9.16 -6.46
C GLY A 46 9.27 9.59 -5.00
N TYR A 47 9.53 8.67 -4.07
CA TYR A 47 9.64 9.02 -2.66
C TYR A 47 10.80 9.99 -2.38
N LEU A 48 11.99 9.69 -2.90
CA LEU A 48 13.16 10.57 -2.78
C LEU A 48 12.89 11.96 -3.39
N TYR A 49 12.30 11.98 -4.59
CA TYR A 49 12.01 13.22 -5.33
C TYR A 49 11.02 14.12 -4.59
N TYR A 50 9.89 13.57 -4.13
CA TYR A 50 8.82 14.37 -3.56
C TYR A 50 8.99 14.69 -2.07
N HIS A 51 9.67 13.82 -1.30
CA HIS A 51 9.71 13.96 0.16
C HIS A 51 11.10 14.27 0.72
N VAL A 52 12.17 13.85 0.05
CA VAL A 52 13.54 13.95 0.58
C VAL A 52 14.35 15.06 -0.12
N SER A 53 13.93 15.49 -1.32
CA SER A 53 14.62 16.53 -2.08
C SER A 53 14.81 17.81 -1.26
N GLY A 54 16.05 18.32 -1.24
CA GLY A 54 16.43 19.51 -0.48
C GLY A 54 16.74 19.26 1.00
N LYS A 55 16.64 18.02 1.50
CA LYS A 55 17.03 17.68 2.86
C LYS A 55 18.53 17.39 2.96
N PRO A 56 19.18 17.67 4.12
CA PRO A 56 20.61 17.44 4.33
C PRO A 56 21.04 16.00 4.04
N TRP A 57 20.15 15.03 4.33
CA TRP A 57 20.42 13.61 4.16
C TRP A 57 20.06 13.03 2.78
N MET A 58 19.67 13.86 1.81
CA MET A 58 19.22 13.42 0.49
C MET A 58 20.25 12.52 -0.21
N ASN A 59 21.51 12.93 -0.23
CA ASN A 59 22.58 12.18 -0.88
C ASN A 59 22.83 10.82 -0.21
N HIS A 60 22.74 10.76 1.12
CA HIS A 60 22.91 9.50 1.86
C HIS A 60 21.76 8.54 1.57
N LEU A 61 20.51 9.02 1.63
CA LEU A 61 19.34 8.17 1.37
C LEU A 61 19.26 7.71 -0.09
N ALA A 62 19.67 8.55 -1.04
CA ALA A 62 19.81 8.15 -2.43
C ALA A 62 20.87 7.05 -2.60
N LEU A 63 22.03 7.18 -1.92
CA LEU A 63 23.05 6.14 -1.96
C LEU A 63 22.58 4.82 -1.32
N VAL A 64 21.86 4.90 -0.19
CA VAL A 64 21.21 3.74 0.44
C VAL A 64 20.28 3.06 -0.57
N ALA A 65 19.43 3.81 -1.26
CA ALA A 65 18.51 3.27 -2.25
C ALA A 65 19.25 2.52 -3.36
N ALA A 66 20.26 3.15 -3.96
CA ALA A 66 21.05 2.58 -5.05
C ALA A 66 21.77 1.30 -4.64
N VAL A 67 22.41 1.29 -3.46
CA VAL A 67 23.16 0.13 -2.94
C VAL A 67 22.22 -1.02 -2.56
N LEU A 68 21.10 -0.74 -1.88
CA LEU A 68 20.15 -1.79 -1.50
C LEU A 68 19.49 -2.41 -2.74
N THR A 69 19.10 -1.58 -3.72
CA THR A 69 18.57 -2.08 -5.00
C THR A 69 19.61 -2.93 -5.73
N ALA A 70 20.87 -2.50 -5.81
CA ALA A 70 21.95 -3.26 -6.45
C ALA A 70 22.19 -4.64 -5.80
N ARG A 71 21.78 -4.81 -4.53
CA ARG A 71 21.78 -6.09 -3.80
C ARG A 71 20.48 -6.88 -3.93
N ASN A 72 19.65 -6.55 -4.92
CA ASN A 72 18.35 -7.19 -5.19
C ASN A 72 17.39 -7.17 -3.98
N ARG A 73 17.43 -6.10 -3.16
CA ARG A 73 16.43 -5.92 -2.11
C ARG A 73 15.08 -5.58 -2.74
N ASP A 74 14.02 -6.15 -2.17
CA ASP A 74 12.64 -5.86 -2.58
C ASP A 74 12.33 -4.36 -2.49
N VAL A 75 11.53 -3.88 -3.44
CA VAL A 75 11.17 -2.47 -3.61
C VAL A 75 10.50 -1.90 -2.35
N ASN A 76 9.63 -2.66 -1.70
CA ASN A 76 8.95 -2.20 -0.48
C ASN A 76 9.92 -2.16 0.70
N THR A 77 10.88 -3.08 0.74
CA THR A 77 11.96 -3.05 1.75
C THR A 77 12.78 -1.78 1.61
N VAL A 78 13.30 -1.50 0.41
CA VAL A 78 14.08 -0.27 0.15
C VAL A 78 13.27 0.98 0.53
N ARG A 79 12.03 1.08 0.04
CA ARG A 79 11.16 2.22 0.37
C ARG A 79 10.91 2.34 1.87
N SER A 80 10.66 1.24 2.58
CA SER A 80 10.39 1.26 4.01
C SER A 80 11.61 1.75 4.79
N THR A 81 12.82 1.27 4.45
CA THR A 81 14.07 1.76 5.03
C THR A 81 14.20 3.27 4.85
N LEU A 82 13.99 3.79 3.63
CA LEU A 82 14.07 5.23 3.37
C LEU A 82 13.04 6.05 4.16
N VAL A 83 11.80 5.57 4.25
CA VAL A 83 10.73 6.26 5.00
C VAL A 83 11.09 6.38 6.48
N ILE A 84 11.59 5.29 7.07
CA ILE A 84 11.96 5.24 8.49
C ILE A 84 13.15 6.16 8.75
N LEU A 85 14.20 6.08 7.93
CA LEU A 85 15.38 6.92 8.07
C LEU A 85 15.03 8.40 7.87
N HIS A 86 14.26 8.74 6.84
CA HIS A 86 13.85 10.11 6.56
C HIS A 86 13.03 10.71 7.71
N ALA A 87 11.99 10.01 8.17
CA ALA A 87 11.15 10.51 9.26
C ALA A 87 11.97 10.79 10.52
N ARG A 88 12.88 9.87 10.87
CA ARG A 88 13.70 9.98 12.07
C ARG A 88 14.81 11.01 11.95
N PHE A 89 15.46 11.13 10.79
CA PHE A 89 16.39 12.23 10.56
C PHE A 89 15.69 13.59 10.61
N THR A 90 14.45 13.70 10.13
CA THR A 90 13.68 14.95 10.22
C THR A 90 13.50 15.40 11.67
N GLU A 91 13.10 14.48 12.54
CA GLU A 91 12.91 14.79 13.97
C GLU A 91 14.25 15.02 14.68
N LEU A 92 15.26 14.19 14.43
CA LEU A 92 16.58 14.29 15.08
C LEU A 92 17.33 15.57 14.69
N PHE A 93 17.33 15.93 13.41
CA PHE A 93 17.97 17.17 12.96
C PHE A 93 17.27 18.40 13.53
N ALA A 94 15.93 18.37 13.64
CA ALA A 94 15.19 19.45 14.29
C ALA A 94 15.51 19.55 15.79
N ALA A 95 15.54 18.42 16.50
CA ALA A 95 15.81 18.37 17.94
C ALA A 95 17.25 18.78 18.30
N LEU A 96 18.22 18.41 17.45
CA LEU A 96 19.64 18.72 17.65
C LEU A 96 20.07 20.01 16.95
N GLN A 97 19.16 20.69 16.25
CA GLN A 97 19.43 21.90 15.45
C GLN A 97 20.56 21.72 14.43
N MET A 98 20.67 20.51 13.85
CA MET A 98 21.67 20.22 12.83
C MET A 98 21.20 20.70 11.46
N GLU A 99 22.08 21.36 10.72
CA GLU A 99 21.79 21.83 9.35
C GLU A 99 22.37 20.90 8.29
N THR A 100 23.47 20.20 8.62
CA THR A 100 24.23 19.40 7.66
C THR A 100 24.54 18.00 8.20
N MET A 101 24.77 17.06 7.30
CA MET A 101 25.13 15.69 7.68
C MET A 101 26.57 15.56 8.21
N SER A 102 27.41 16.58 8.04
CA SER A 102 28.74 16.61 8.67
C SER A 102 28.66 16.77 10.19
N GLU A 103 27.56 17.31 10.70
CA GLU A 103 27.31 17.43 12.15
C GLU A 103 26.80 16.11 12.75
N TRP A 104 26.33 15.18 11.92
CA TRP A 104 25.80 13.89 12.38
C TRP A 104 26.94 12.97 12.85
N ASP A 105 27.13 12.90 14.16
CA ASP A 105 27.92 11.85 14.82
C ASP A 105 27.03 10.63 15.13
N ALA A 106 27.28 9.52 14.44
CA ALA A 106 26.47 8.32 14.58
C ALA A 106 26.57 7.69 15.96
N ASP A 107 27.75 7.70 16.59
CA ASP A 107 27.95 7.05 17.90
C ASP A 107 27.28 7.88 19.00
N THR A 108 27.51 9.19 19.00
CA THR A 108 26.99 10.11 20.01
C THR A 108 25.48 10.25 19.89
N HIS A 109 24.96 10.56 18.71
CA HIS A 109 23.54 10.86 18.54
C HIS A 109 22.66 9.61 18.56
N MET A 110 23.13 8.48 18.03
CA MET A 110 22.36 7.23 18.10
C MET A 110 22.23 6.77 19.55
N ARG A 111 23.32 6.84 20.33
CA ARG A 111 23.30 6.45 21.75
C ARG A 111 22.31 7.29 22.53
N ALA A 112 22.40 8.62 22.43
CA ALA A 112 21.52 9.54 23.14
C ALA A 112 20.05 9.36 22.74
N TYR A 113 19.77 9.12 21.45
CA TYR A 113 18.41 8.83 20.98
C TYR A 113 17.88 7.48 21.51
N LEU A 114 18.71 6.42 21.52
CA LEU A 114 18.33 5.10 22.03
C LEU A 114 18.09 5.09 23.54
N LEU A 115 18.82 5.93 24.29
CA LEU A 115 18.61 6.16 25.72
C LEU A 115 17.37 7.04 26.02
N GLY A 116 16.76 7.64 24.99
CA GLY A 116 15.65 8.58 25.16
C GLY A 116 16.07 9.96 25.70
N GLU A 117 17.37 10.27 25.71
CA GLU A 117 17.90 11.59 26.07
C GLU A 117 17.51 12.64 25.01
N ILE A 118 17.39 12.19 23.75
CA ILE A 118 16.89 12.98 22.62
C ILE A 118 15.54 12.40 22.20
N LEU A 119 14.55 13.27 21.95
CA LEU A 119 13.17 12.89 21.62
C LEU A 119 12.59 11.89 22.65
N PRO A 120 12.43 12.27 23.93
CA PRO A 120 11.93 11.37 24.98
C PRO A 120 10.52 10.83 24.67
N GLU A 121 9.70 11.60 23.96
CA GLU A 121 8.35 11.24 23.53
C GLU A 121 8.29 10.14 22.45
N ALA A 122 9.41 9.82 21.79
CA ALA A 122 9.45 8.68 20.89
C ALA A 122 9.17 7.38 21.67
N THR A 123 8.61 6.37 21.00
CA THR A 123 8.37 5.06 21.63
C THR A 123 9.60 4.17 21.47
N ASP A 124 9.78 3.20 22.38
CA ASP A 124 10.89 2.25 22.30
C ASP A 124 10.85 1.42 21.01
N TRP A 125 9.65 1.14 20.50
CA TRP A 125 9.50 0.54 19.18
C TRP A 125 10.02 1.45 18.07
N ALA A 126 9.74 2.75 18.11
CA ALA A 126 10.25 3.69 17.11
C ALA A 126 11.79 3.80 17.16
N ARG A 127 12.37 3.76 18.38
CA ARG A 127 13.83 3.71 18.59
C ARG A 127 14.45 2.43 18.03
N ALA A 128 13.92 1.28 18.42
CA ALA A 128 14.40 -0.03 17.94
C ALA A 128 14.26 -0.17 16.42
N ARG A 129 13.14 0.30 15.85
CA ARG A 129 12.91 0.27 14.41
C ARG A 129 13.90 1.17 13.66
N PHE A 130 14.12 2.40 14.14
CA PHE A 130 15.11 3.30 13.55
C PHE A 130 16.51 2.68 13.58
N TRP A 131 16.93 2.16 14.73
CA TRP A 131 18.23 1.52 14.87
C TRP A 131 18.42 0.35 13.91
N LYS A 132 17.42 -0.53 13.80
CA LYS A 132 17.49 -1.67 12.87
C LYS A 132 17.71 -1.23 11.42
N GLU A 133 16.99 -0.21 10.97
CA GLU A 133 17.12 0.30 9.60
C GLU A 133 18.43 1.06 9.39
N TYR A 134 18.84 1.88 10.36
CA TYR A 134 20.09 2.64 10.30
C TYR A 134 21.30 1.71 10.28
N SER A 135 21.40 0.78 11.23
CA SER A 135 22.50 -0.20 11.32
C SER A 135 22.56 -1.09 10.07
N GLY A 136 21.40 -1.56 9.61
CA GLY A 136 21.30 -2.31 8.36
C GLY A 136 21.84 -1.51 7.18
N ALA A 137 21.32 -0.29 6.96
CA ALA A 137 21.73 0.56 5.86
C ALA A 137 23.22 0.94 5.92
N SER A 138 23.72 1.36 7.09
CA SER A 138 25.12 1.76 7.26
C SER A 138 26.09 0.59 7.04
N MET A 139 25.76 -0.62 7.49
CA MET A 139 26.54 -1.82 7.20
C MET A 139 26.56 -2.16 5.70
N GLN A 140 25.42 -2.04 5.00
CA GLN A 140 25.38 -2.29 3.56
C GLN A 140 26.22 -1.25 2.79
N LEU A 141 26.13 0.04 3.17
CA LEU A 141 26.95 1.09 2.58
C LEU A 141 28.43 0.89 2.86
N HIS A 142 28.81 0.57 4.10
CA HIS A 142 30.19 0.31 4.47
C HIS A 142 30.76 -0.88 3.68
N SER A 143 30.02 -1.99 3.61
CA SER A 143 30.41 -3.16 2.82
C SER A 143 30.54 -2.83 1.32
N TRP A 144 29.63 -2.03 0.77
CA TRP A 144 29.74 -1.53 -0.61
C TRP A 144 30.99 -0.67 -0.81
N LEU A 145 31.26 0.27 0.09
CA LEU A 145 32.43 1.16 0.04
C LEU A 145 33.73 0.36 0.07
N GLN A 146 33.85 -0.63 0.96
CA GLN A 146 35.03 -1.51 1.04
C GLN A 146 35.25 -2.33 -0.23
N SER A 147 34.18 -2.62 -0.98
CA SER A 147 34.27 -3.32 -2.25
C SER A 147 34.85 -2.44 -3.39
N LEU A 148 34.99 -1.13 -3.20
CA LEU A 148 35.54 -0.22 -4.19
C LEU A 148 37.08 -0.13 -4.09
N PRO A 149 37.77 0.19 -5.20
CA PRO A 149 39.19 0.57 -5.17
C PRO A 149 39.45 1.76 -4.24
N ALA A 150 40.64 1.83 -3.65
CA ALA A 150 41.00 2.82 -2.64
C ALA A 150 40.80 4.27 -3.13
N GLU A 151 41.08 4.53 -4.39
CA GLU A 151 40.95 5.83 -5.04
C GLU A 151 39.48 6.28 -5.10
N LYS A 152 38.56 5.33 -5.32
CA LYS A 152 37.11 5.61 -5.35
C LYS A 152 36.55 5.76 -3.92
N ARG A 153 37.12 5.09 -2.89
CA ARG A 153 36.61 5.15 -1.51
C ARG A 153 36.54 6.57 -0.96
N SER A 154 37.62 7.35 -1.07
CA SER A 154 37.67 8.72 -0.56
C SER A 154 36.61 9.62 -1.20
N ARG A 155 36.27 9.39 -2.47
CA ARG A 155 35.22 10.14 -3.19
C ARG A 155 33.82 9.89 -2.64
N TYR A 156 33.56 8.69 -2.11
CA TYR A 156 32.24 8.29 -1.61
C TYR A 156 32.08 8.37 -0.10
N GLN A 157 33.19 8.46 0.64
CA GLN A 157 33.20 8.57 2.10
C GLN A 157 32.21 9.62 2.64
N PRO A 158 32.10 10.85 2.07
CA PRO A 158 31.19 11.87 2.60
C PRO A 158 29.71 11.54 2.43
N PHE A 159 29.34 10.54 1.63
CA PHE A 159 27.95 10.14 1.37
C PHE A 159 27.55 8.87 2.12
N VAL A 160 28.48 8.21 2.82
CA VAL A 160 28.21 6.96 3.51
C VAL A 160 27.70 7.24 4.93
N LEU A 161 26.56 6.62 5.28
CA LEU A 161 26.14 6.56 6.69
C LEU A 161 27.14 5.70 7.45
N LEU A 162 27.81 6.28 8.43
CA LEU A 162 28.79 5.56 9.23
C LEU A 162 28.10 4.53 10.14
N PRO A 163 28.61 3.28 10.18
CA PRO A 163 28.18 2.31 11.16
C PRO A 163 28.46 2.82 12.58
N VAL A 164 27.53 2.55 13.48
CA VAL A 164 27.71 2.82 14.91
C VAL A 164 28.55 1.71 15.50
N ALA A 165 29.49 2.05 16.37
CA ALA A 165 30.34 1.07 17.01
C ALA A 165 29.51 0.10 17.89
N PRO A 166 29.76 -1.22 17.86
CA PRO A 166 28.92 -2.20 18.57
C PRO A 166 28.78 -1.94 20.09
N TRP A 167 29.86 -1.49 20.75
CA TRP A 167 29.88 -1.20 22.19
C TRP A 167 29.04 0.02 22.58
N VAL A 168 28.72 0.91 21.64
CA VAL A 168 27.92 2.12 21.88
C VAL A 168 26.44 1.78 22.11
N VAL A 169 25.98 0.69 21.51
CA VAL A 169 24.56 0.27 21.49
C VAL A 169 24.32 -1.02 22.28
N GLU A 170 25.38 -1.63 22.82
CA GLU A 170 25.31 -2.84 23.63
C GLU A 170 24.43 -2.59 24.86
N GLY A 171 23.43 -3.46 25.07
CA GLY A 171 22.47 -3.33 26.18
C GLY A 171 21.38 -2.25 26.01
N LEU A 172 21.47 -1.39 24.99
CA LEU A 172 20.47 -0.32 24.77
C LEU A 172 19.28 -0.81 23.94
N THR A 173 19.51 -1.74 23.03
CA THR A 173 18.45 -2.32 22.23
C THR A 173 17.84 -3.51 22.95
N LYS A 174 16.80 -3.26 23.74
CA LYS A 174 15.87 -4.25 24.32
C LYS A 174 14.99 -4.93 23.25
N ARG A 175 15.63 -5.34 22.15
CA ARG A 175 14.95 -5.84 20.95
C ARG A 175 14.12 -7.08 21.26
N ASP A 176 14.64 -7.95 22.12
CA ASP A 176 13.93 -9.17 22.53
C ASP A 176 12.73 -8.87 23.42
N GLU A 177 12.82 -7.87 24.30
CA GLU A 177 11.70 -7.46 25.17
C GLU A 177 10.57 -6.83 24.33
N VAL A 178 10.90 -5.91 23.42
CA VAL A 178 9.90 -5.29 22.53
C VAL A 178 9.30 -6.31 21.55
N GLU A 179 10.10 -7.23 21.01
CA GLU A 179 9.58 -8.33 20.18
C GLU A 179 8.73 -9.31 20.99
N GLN A 180 9.07 -9.59 22.26
CA GLN A 180 8.28 -10.42 23.17
C GLN A 180 6.96 -9.74 23.55
N GLU A 181 6.96 -8.47 23.90
CA GLU A 181 5.74 -7.71 24.20
C GLU A 181 4.80 -7.67 22.99
N GLN A 182 5.33 -7.46 21.78
CA GLN A 182 4.52 -7.52 20.57
C GLN A 182 4.02 -8.91 20.23
N ARG A 183 4.82 -9.96 20.48
CA ARG A 183 4.37 -11.35 20.35
C ARG A 183 3.28 -11.66 21.36
N GLN A 184 3.39 -11.15 22.59
CA GLN A 184 2.42 -11.33 23.65
C GLN A 184 1.12 -10.59 23.31
N HIS A 185 1.19 -9.35 22.81
CA HIS A 185 0.01 -8.59 22.37
C HIS A 185 -0.72 -9.30 21.21
N ARG A 186 0.02 -9.75 20.19
CA ARG A 186 -0.56 -10.54 19.09
C ARG A 186 -1.16 -11.85 19.57
N LYS A 187 -0.53 -12.50 20.56
CA LYS A 187 -1.06 -13.71 21.19
C LYS A 187 -2.37 -13.42 21.91
N THR A 188 -2.46 -12.34 22.69
CA THR A 188 -3.70 -11.94 23.38
C THR A 188 -4.83 -11.59 22.41
N GLU A 189 -4.54 -10.85 21.33
CA GLU A 189 -5.53 -10.54 20.29
C GLU A 189 -5.97 -11.80 19.53
N THR A 190 -5.02 -12.68 19.20
CA THR A 190 -5.30 -13.96 18.52
C THR A 190 -6.11 -14.88 19.42
N ASP A 191 -5.76 -15.00 20.70
CA ASP A 191 -6.47 -15.81 21.71
C ASP A 191 -7.90 -15.28 21.95
N ALA A 192 -8.18 -14.00 21.72
CA ALA A 192 -9.53 -13.45 21.77
C ALA A 192 -10.40 -13.86 20.56
N VAL A 193 -9.77 -14.05 19.39
CA VAL A 193 -10.46 -14.36 18.12
C VAL A 193 -10.53 -15.87 17.84
N VAL A 194 -9.50 -16.63 18.21
CA VAL A 194 -9.36 -18.08 17.96
C VAL A 194 -10.58 -18.88 18.44
N PRO A 195 -11.16 -18.64 19.63
CA PRO A 195 -12.37 -19.34 20.07
C PRO A 195 -13.58 -19.12 19.15
N ARG A 196 -13.61 -18.00 18.42
CA ARG A 196 -14.71 -17.62 17.51
C ARG A 196 -14.37 -17.84 16.04
N PHE A 197 -13.14 -18.22 15.72
CA PHE A 197 -12.66 -18.33 14.33
C PHE A 197 -13.40 -19.40 13.54
N SER A 198 -13.71 -20.53 14.17
CA SER A 198 -14.54 -21.59 13.57
C SER A 198 -15.94 -21.07 13.22
N ALA A 199 -16.58 -20.37 14.15
CA ALA A 199 -17.90 -19.76 13.93
C ALA A 199 -17.88 -18.70 12.83
N LEU A 200 -16.89 -17.80 12.83
CA LEU A 200 -16.70 -16.78 11.79
C LEU A 200 -16.48 -17.40 10.42
N ARG A 201 -15.69 -18.48 10.35
CA ARG A 201 -15.41 -19.20 9.10
C ARG A 201 -16.67 -19.90 8.57
N VAL A 202 -17.43 -20.55 9.44
CA VAL A 202 -18.70 -21.19 9.07
C VAL A 202 -19.69 -20.14 8.55
N GLU A 203 -19.87 -19.04 9.26
CA GLU A 203 -20.76 -17.94 8.86
C GLU A 203 -20.32 -17.31 7.53
N SER A 204 -19.02 -17.09 7.35
CA SER A 204 -18.48 -16.54 6.10
C SER A 204 -18.70 -17.49 4.92
N HIS A 205 -18.46 -18.79 5.10
CA HIS A 205 -18.75 -19.79 4.08
C HIS A 205 -20.25 -19.86 3.77
N PHE A 206 -21.10 -19.79 4.80
CA PHE A 206 -22.55 -19.79 4.62
C PHE A 206 -23.01 -18.59 3.77
N ARG A 207 -22.58 -17.37 4.12
CA ARG A 207 -22.90 -16.15 3.35
C ARG A 207 -22.38 -16.19 1.93
N PHE A 208 -21.13 -16.63 1.74
CA PHE A 208 -20.54 -16.75 0.41
C PHE A 208 -21.34 -17.74 -0.46
N ASN A 209 -21.69 -18.90 0.10
CA ASN A 209 -22.46 -19.91 -0.63
C ASN A 209 -23.87 -19.42 -0.96
N LYS A 210 -24.54 -18.73 -0.04
CA LYS A 210 -25.84 -18.09 -0.28
C LYS A 210 -25.76 -17.05 -1.40
N MET A 211 -24.77 -16.17 -1.37
CA MET A 211 -24.54 -15.19 -2.44
C MET A 211 -24.22 -15.86 -3.78
N ALA A 212 -23.42 -16.92 -3.79
CA ALA A 212 -23.07 -17.66 -4.99
C ALA A 212 -24.31 -18.31 -5.63
N ARG A 213 -25.19 -18.92 -4.84
CA ARG A 213 -26.44 -19.50 -5.33
C ARG A 213 -27.43 -18.45 -5.82
N LEU A 214 -27.58 -17.34 -5.08
CA LEU A 214 -28.39 -16.20 -5.52
C LEU A 214 -27.89 -15.65 -6.87
N TYR A 215 -26.57 -15.51 -7.02
CA TYR A 215 -25.97 -15.09 -8.28
C TYR A 215 -26.22 -16.10 -9.41
N GLN A 216 -26.18 -17.40 -9.14
CA GLN A 216 -26.53 -18.43 -10.13
C GLN A 216 -28.01 -18.33 -10.55
N ALA A 217 -28.94 -18.14 -9.60
CA ALA A 217 -30.35 -17.95 -9.90
C ALA A 217 -30.58 -16.69 -10.76
N TYR A 218 -29.89 -15.58 -10.43
CA TYR A 218 -29.89 -14.37 -11.25
C TYR A 218 -29.37 -14.61 -12.67
N GLN A 219 -28.25 -15.34 -12.83
CA GLN A 219 -27.71 -15.68 -14.14
C GLN A 219 -28.65 -16.59 -14.95
N GLN A 220 -29.37 -17.50 -14.29
CA GLN A 220 -30.39 -18.33 -14.94
C GLN A 220 -31.58 -17.49 -15.41
N ALA A 221 -32.04 -16.54 -14.58
CA ALA A 221 -33.11 -15.61 -14.94
C ALA A 221 -32.69 -14.68 -16.10
N LEU A 222 -31.44 -14.19 -16.11
CA LEU A 222 -30.93 -13.40 -17.23
C LEU A 222 -30.98 -14.13 -18.57
N ARG A 223 -30.77 -15.45 -18.60
CA ARG A 223 -30.88 -16.24 -19.84
C ARG A 223 -32.32 -16.34 -20.38
N GLN A 224 -33.32 -16.03 -19.55
CA GLN A 224 -34.72 -16.03 -19.93
C GLN A 224 -35.18 -14.65 -20.43
N VAL A 225 -34.36 -13.60 -20.31
CA VAL A 225 -34.66 -12.29 -20.87
C VAL A 225 -34.65 -12.38 -22.40
N ALA A 226 -35.74 -11.97 -23.02
CA ALA A 226 -35.87 -11.96 -24.48
C ALA A 226 -34.87 -10.97 -25.08
N SER A 227 -34.34 -11.24 -26.28
CA SER A 227 -33.34 -10.39 -26.94
C SER A 227 -33.86 -8.98 -27.25
N ASP A 228 -35.18 -8.83 -27.40
CA ASP A 228 -35.86 -7.55 -27.60
C ASP A 228 -36.33 -6.91 -26.29
N HIS A 229 -36.00 -7.54 -25.14
CA HIS A 229 -36.39 -7.13 -23.80
C HIS A 229 -37.92 -7.05 -23.59
N SER A 230 -38.72 -7.69 -24.44
CA SER A 230 -40.19 -7.61 -24.42
C SER A 230 -40.84 -8.22 -23.17
N ASN A 231 -40.12 -9.08 -22.46
CA ASN A 231 -40.60 -9.77 -21.26
C ASN A 231 -40.12 -9.14 -19.95
N LEU A 232 -39.63 -7.90 -19.98
CA LEU A 232 -39.29 -7.12 -18.79
C LEU A 232 -40.50 -6.31 -18.27
N PRO A 233 -40.71 -6.21 -16.93
CA PRO A 233 -39.90 -6.83 -15.88
C PRO A 233 -40.06 -8.34 -15.81
N LEU A 234 -38.93 -9.04 -15.69
CA LEU A 234 -38.93 -10.49 -15.49
C LEU A 234 -38.92 -10.80 -13.99
N ASN A 235 -39.99 -11.42 -13.49
CA ASN A 235 -40.09 -11.86 -12.11
C ASN A 235 -39.47 -13.25 -11.96
N PHE A 236 -38.69 -13.45 -10.90
CA PHE A 236 -38.23 -14.78 -10.49
C PHE A 236 -38.08 -14.86 -8.97
N SER A 237 -38.05 -16.09 -8.45
CA SER A 237 -37.84 -16.35 -7.02
C SER A 237 -36.67 -17.30 -6.81
N TYR A 238 -35.96 -17.11 -5.70
CA TYR A 238 -34.88 -17.98 -5.25
C TYR A 238 -35.17 -18.49 -3.84
N ASP A 239 -35.13 -19.81 -3.66
CA ASP A 239 -35.36 -20.48 -2.38
C ASP A 239 -34.02 -20.88 -1.75
N GLU A 240 -33.78 -20.45 -0.52
CA GLU A 240 -32.62 -20.83 0.28
C GLU A 240 -33.00 -21.91 1.30
N GLY A 241 -32.21 -22.99 1.33
CA GLY A 241 -32.43 -24.15 2.21
C GLY A 241 -33.14 -25.32 1.52
N SER A 242 -33.07 -26.50 2.17
CA SER A 242 -33.83 -27.70 1.76
C SER A 242 -34.33 -28.42 3.01
N PRO A 243 -35.63 -28.30 3.39
CA PRO A 243 -36.68 -27.52 2.72
C PRO A 243 -36.40 -26.00 2.73
N ALA A 244 -37.05 -25.26 1.83
CA ALA A 244 -36.85 -23.81 1.69
C ALA A 244 -37.23 -23.09 3.01
N GLN A 245 -36.26 -22.38 3.59
CA GLN A 245 -36.43 -21.61 4.83
C GLN A 245 -36.59 -20.12 4.55
N GLU A 246 -36.10 -19.64 3.41
CA GLU A 246 -36.19 -18.24 3.02
C GLU A 246 -36.38 -18.16 1.50
N ARG A 247 -37.31 -17.31 1.07
CA ARG A 247 -37.60 -17.09 -0.35
C ARG A 247 -37.33 -15.64 -0.71
N PHE A 248 -36.52 -15.42 -1.73
CA PHE A 248 -36.20 -14.12 -2.27
C PHE A 248 -37.04 -13.86 -3.52
N HIS A 249 -37.86 -12.82 -3.49
CA HIS A 249 -38.62 -12.36 -4.66
C HIS A 249 -37.86 -11.24 -5.37
N LEU A 250 -37.60 -11.44 -6.65
CA LEU A 250 -36.68 -10.60 -7.43
C LEU A 250 -37.30 -10.23 -8.78
N ARG A 251 -36.96 -9.04 -9.26
CA ARG A 251 -37.33 -8.56 -10.59
C ARG A 251 -36.12 -8.08 -11.35
N ILE A 252 -36.01 -8.52 -12.60
CA ILE A 252 -35.03 -7.97 -13.54
C ILE A 252 -35.70 -6.87 -14.35
N TRP A 253 -35.02 -5.75 -14.43
CA TRP A 253 -35.43 -4.57 -15.18
C TRP A 253 -34.35 -4.17 -16.16
N ASP A 254 -34.76 -3.42 -17.16
CA ASP A 254 -33.88 -2.46 -17.82
C ASP A 254 -34.32 -1.05 -17.44
N ARG A 255 -33.51 -0.04 -17.78
CA ARG A 255 -33.78 1.34 -17.38
C ARG A 255 -35.08 1.86 -17.98
N ARG A 256 -35.40 1.46 -19.22
CA ARG A 256 -36.60 1.89 -19.94
C ARG A 256 -37.86 1.37 -19.28
N THR A 257 -37.96 0.06 -19.12
CA THR A 257 -39.10 -0.64 -18.53
C THR A 257 -39.30 -0.24 -17.07
N PHE A 258 -38.22 0.00 -16.32
CA PHE A 258 -38.31 0.51 -14.95
C PHE A 258 -38.96 1.90 -14.87
N VAL A 259 -38.51 2.84 -15.72
CA VAL A 259 -39.09 4.20 -15.75
C VAL A 259 -40.54 4.18 -16.23
N LEU A 260 -40.86 3.35 -17.21
CA LEU A 260 -42.25 3.21 -17.69
C LEU A 260 -43.16 2.55 -16.64
N GLY A 261 -42.64 1.57 -15.88
CA GLY A 261 -43.37 0.90 -14.80
C GLY A 261 -43.57 1.75 -13.54
N HIS A 262 -42.81 2.85 -13.40
CA HIS A 262 -42.89 3.81 -12.30
C HIS A 262 -43.10 5.24 -12.81
N ALA A 263 -43.86 5.40 -13.89
CA ALA A 263 -43.98 6.68 -14.60
C ALA A 263 -44.47 7.83 -13.72
N ASP A 264 -45.20 7.54 -12.65
CA ASP A 264 -45.66 8.48 -11.62
C ASP A 264 -44.52 9.10 -10.79
N LEU A 265 -43.37 8.43 -10.71
CA LEU A 265 -42.19 8.90 -9.97
C LEU A 265 -41.23 9.74 -10.83
N TYR A 266 -41.50 9.89 -12.13
CA TYR A 266 -40.60 10.57 -13.06
C TYR A 266 -41.27 11.76 -13.76
N MET A 267 -40.45 12.73 -14.17
CA MET A 267 -40.93 13.85 -14.99
C MET A 267 -41.42 13.35 -16.36
N TRP A 268 -42.45 14.01 -16.92
CA TRP A 268 -43.03 13.69 -18.22
C TRP A 268 -41.98 13.62 -19.36
N THR A 269 -40.95 14.48 -19.32
CA THR A 269 -39.86 14.47 -20.30
C THR A 269 -39.04 13.18 -20.22
N THR A 270 -38.75 12.69 -19.02
CA THR A 270 -38.03 11.43 -18.78
C THR A 270 -38.84 10.23 -19.25
N VAL A 271 -40.15 10.21 -18.94
CA VAL A 271 -41.07 9.16 -19.41
C VAL A 271 -41.15 9.16 -20.93
N THR A 272 -41.24 10.33 -21.56
CA THR A 272 -41.26 10.46 -23.03
C THR A 272 -39.95 9.97 -23.66
N SER A 273 -38.80 10.30 -23.07
CA SER A 273 -37.50 9.79 -23.54
C SER A 273 -37.38 8.27 -23.39
N ALA A 274 -37.93 7.68 -22.33
CA ALA A 274 -38.00 6.24 -22.15
C ALA A 274 -38.93 5.58 -23.18
N GLN A 275 -40.11 6.15 -23.44
CA GLN A 275 -41.02 5.66 -24.49
C GLN A 275 -40.34 5.64 -25.87
N LYS A 276 -39.61 6.71 -26.20
CA LYS A 276 -38.90 6.86 -27.47
C LYS A 276 -37.57 6.11 -27.56
N GLY A 277 -37.05 5.58 -26.45
CA GLY A 277 -35.76 4.87 -26.41
C GLY A 277 -34.55 5.75 -26.75
N ILE A 278 -34.57 7.02 -26.34
CA ILE A 278 -33.52 8.01 -26.69
C ILE A 278 -32.64 8.37 -25.48
N GLN A 279 -31.50 9.00 -25.74
CA GLN A 279 -30.56 9.49 -24.72
C GLN A 279 -30.06 8.38 -23.79
N ALA A 280 -30.43 8.41 -22.50
CA ALA A 280 -30.00 7.45 -21.49
C ALA A 280 -30.75 6.10 -21.57
N PHE A 281 -31.75 6.00 -22.46
CA PHE A 281 -32.59 4.83 -22.72
C PHE A 281 -32.31 4.19 -24.09
N SER A 282 -31.25 4.62 -24.80
CA SER A 282 -30.82 3.95 -26.02
C SER A 282 -30.24 2.57 -25.71
N GLU A 283 -30.28 1.66 -26.69
CA GLU A 283 -29.81 0.27 -26.50
C GLU A 283 -28.38 0.20 -25.98
N GLU A 284 -27.48 1.08 -26.44
CA GLU A 284 -26.06 1.07 -26.04
C GLU A 284 -25.84 1.49 -24.58
N ARG A 285 -26.82 2.19 -23.98
CA ARG A 285 -26.74 2.75 -22.62
C ARG A 285 -27.71 2.10 -21.65
N ASN A 286 -28.53 1.16 -22.12
CA ASN A 286 -29.54 0.48 -21.35
C ASN A 286 -28.95 -0.80 -20.74
N SER A 287 -28.74 -0.80 -19.42
CA SER A 287 -28.20 -1.94 -18.68
C SER A 287 -29.30 -2.62 -17.88
N LEU A 288 -29.26 -3.95 -17.83
CA LEU A 288 -30.11 -4.74 -16.93
C LEU A 288 -29.67 -4.56 -15.48
N PHE A 289 -30.64 -4.54 -14.57
CA PHE A 289 -30.39 -4.53 -13.13
C PHE A 289 -31.47 -5.30 -12.37
N LEU A 290 -31.15 -5.60 -11.11
CA LEU A 290 -31.96 -6.44 -10.23
C LEU A 290 -32.63 -5.57 -9.16
N GLU A 291 -33.93 -5.75 -8.98
CA GLU A 291 -34.71 -5.21 -7.88
C GLU A 291 -35.06 -6.33 -6.90
N PHE A 292 -34.85 -6.07 -5.61
CA PHE A 292 -35.38 -6.92 -4.55
C PHE A 292 -36.79 -6.47 -4.20
N VAL A 293 -37.76 -7.35 -4.43
CA VAL A 293 -39.17 -7.08 -4.17
C VAL A 293 -39.46 -7.54 -2.75
N ASN A 294 -39.57 -6.58 -1.84
CA ASN A 294 -39.99 -6.87 -0.49
C ASN A 294 -41.52 -6.95 -0.48
N ASP A 295 -42.06 -8.15 -0.66
CA ASP A 295 -43.42 -8.44 -0.22
C ASP A 295 -43.39 -8.41 1.31
N GLY A 296 -44.16 -7.53 1.95
CA GLY A 296 -44.14 -7.28 3.39
C GLY A 296 -44.52 -8.46 4.31
N SER A 297 -44.36 -9.70 3.85
CA SER A 297 -44.56 -10.96 4.54
C SER A 297 -43.22 -11.58 4.94
N TYR A 298 -42.55 -10.99 5.94
CA TYR A 298 -41.76 -11.83 6.84
C TYR A 298 -42.76 -12.68 7.64
N THR A 299 -43.01 -13.91 7.18
CA THR A 299 -43.76 -14.90 7.96
C THR A 299 -42.91 -16.16 8.08
N LEU A 300 -42.35 -16.30 9.30
CA LEU A 300 -41.76 -17.46 9.99
C LEU A 300 -40.85 -18.41 9.21
#